data_AF-A0A1G6AYH8-F1
#
_entry.id   AF-A0A1G6AYH8-F1
#
_cell.length_a   1.000
_cell.length_b   1.000
_cell.length_c   1.000
_cell.angle_alpha   90.00
_cell.angle_beta   90.00
_cell.angle_gamma   90.00
#
_symmetry.space_group_name_H-M   'P 1'
#
loop_
_entity.id
_entity.type
_entity.pdbx_description
1 polymer ?
#
loop_
_entity_poly.entity_id
_entity_poly.type
_entity_poly.pdbx_seq_one_letter_code
_entity_poly.pdbx_strand_id
1 'polypeptide(L)'
;MESQILSRLKIQAVGGGKIDLICPPDSVDEFIDLCCAEGTTIEGFTWWCHVTEGHIPCGMGGPKSVYFDGWFSEIPMDDIIRLGDNESYREFFNRTWPSDKNYHGCYWPGFWIEDN
;
A
#
# COMPACT_ATOMS: atom_id res chain seq x y z
N MET A 1 4.66 -6.56 -13.56
CA MET A 1 5.62 -5.71 -12.81
C MET A 1 6.82 -6.52 -12.33
N GLU A 2 8.04 -6.06 -12.62
CA GLU A 2 9.28 -6.78 -12.28
C GLU A 2 9.70 -6.61 -10.81
N SER A 3 10.27 -7.67 -10.21
CA SER A 3 10.76 -7.66 -8.81
C SER A 3 11.77 -6.54 -8.53
N GLN A 4 12.55 -6.10 -9.52
CA GLN A 4 13.53 -5.03 -9.35
C GLN A 4 12.86 -3.66 -9.10
N ILE A 5 11.70 -3.42 -9.72
CA ILE A 5 10.92 -2.19 -9.56
C ILE A 5 10.34 -2.14 -8.15
N LEU A 6 9.75 -3.24 -7.68
CA LEU A 6 9.22 -3.33 -6.32
C LEU A 6 10.32 -3.08 -5.27
N SER A 7 11.51 -3.67 -5.47
CA SER A 7 12.64 -3.41 -4.57
C SER A 7 13.15 -1.98 -4.61
N ARG A 8 13.16 -1.34 -5.79
CA ARG A 8 13.56 0.07 -5.93
C ARG A 8 12.62 1.00 -5.19
N LEU A 9 11.31 0.74 -5.26
CA LEU A 9 10.27 1.48 -4.55
C LEU A 9 10.06 0.99 -3.10
N LYS A 10 10.83 -0.01 -2.66
CA LYS A 10 10.71 -0.63 -1.33
C LYS A 10 9.29 -1.15 -1.03
N ILE A 11 8.61 -1.64 -2.07
CA ILE A 11 7.28 -2.23 -1.99
C ILE A 11 7.41 -3.70 -1.59
N GLN A 12 6.74 -4.08 -0.52
CA GLN A 12 6.76 -5.45 -0.01
C GLN A 12 5.50 -6.20 -0.40
N ALA A 13 5.66 -7.27 -1.17
CA ALA A 13 4.60 -8.22 -1.45
C ALA A 13 4.29 -9.08 -0.22
N VAL A 14 3.01 -9.17 0.16
CA VAL A 14 2.51 -9.98 1.27
C VAL A 14 1.27 -10.76 0.81
N GLY A 15 1.22 -12.05 1.12
CA GLY A 15 0.09 -12.92 0.77
C GLY A 15 0.51 -14.17 -0.01
N GLY A 16 -0.29 -15.24 0.12
CA GLY A 16 -0.15 -16.49 -0.66
C GLY A 16 -1.28 -16.72 -1.67
N GLY A 17 -2.20 -15.77 -1.78
CA GLY A 17 -3.33 -15.74 -2.73
C GLY A 17 -3.29 -14.45 -3.55
N LYS A 18 -4.29 -13.56 -3.41
CA LYS A 18 -4.12 -12.17 -3.86
C LYS A 18 -3.02 -11.50 -3.02
N ILE A 19 -2.13 -10.78 -3.70
CA ILE A 19 -0.90 -10.24 -3.12
C ILE A 19 -1.10 -8.76 -2.79
N ASP A 20 -0.97 -8.41 -1.53
CA ASP A 20 -0.85 -7.02 -1.11
C ASP A 20 0.55 -6.50 -1.44
N LEU A 21 0.61 -5.44 -2.25
CA LEU A 21 1.82 -4.70 -2.52
C LEU A 21 1.91 -3.54 -1.53
N ILE A 22 2.45 -3.79 -0.33
CA ILE A 22 2.60 -2.78 0.73
C ILE A 22 3.57 -1.71 0.25
N CYS A 23 3.03 -0.54 -0.04
CA CYS A 23 3.73 0.58 -0.64
C CYS A 23 4.02 1.68 0.39
N PRO A 24 5.27 2.16 0.50
CA PRO A 24 5.57 3.34 1.30
C PRO A 24 4.76 4.55 0.80
N PRO A 25 4.20 5.39 1.70
CA PRO A 25 3.45 6.58 1.30
C PRO A 25 4.20 7.49 0.33
N ASP A 26 5.50 7.66 0.55
CA ASP A 26 6.37 8.49 -0.31
C ASP A 26 6.63 7.89 -1.70
N SER A 27 6.27 6.63 -1.92
CA SER A 27 6.45 5.91 -3.20
C SER A 27 5.13 5.70 -3.95
N VAL A 28 4.00 6.16 -3.42
CA VAL A 28 2.68 5.95 -4.02
C VAL A 28 2.57 6.58 -5.41
N ASP A 29 2.94 7.85 -5.57
CA ASP A 29 2.86 8.53 -6.87
C ASP A 29 3.69 7.82 -7.94
N GLU A 30 4.92 7.44 -7.59
CA GLU A 30 5.82 6.75 -8.52
C GLU A 30 5.33 5.33 -8.85
N PHE A 31 4.74 4.63 -7.89
CA PHE A 31 4.11 3.33 -8.14
C PHE A 31 2.94 3.46 -9.13
N ILE A 32 2.09 4.48 -8.97
CA ILE A 32 0.96 4.72 -9.88
C ILE A 32 1.47 5.08 -11.29
N ASP A 33 2.50 5.91 -11.41
CA ASP A 33 3.13 6.25 -12.70
C ASP A 33 3.59 4.99 -13.44
N LEU A 34 4.19 4.04 -12.71
CA LEU A 34 4.65 2.78 -13.28
C LEU A 34 3.49 1.88 -13.69
N CYS A 35 2.45 1.76 -12.88
CA CYS A 35 1.24 1.03 -13.25
C CYS A 35 0.65 1.58 -14.56
N CYS A 36 0.54 2.90 -14.68
CA CYS A 36 0.08 3.56 -15.91
C CYS A 36 1.00 3.27 -17.11
N ALA A 37 2.32 3.35 -16.91
CA ALA A 37 3.31 3.12 -17.97
C ALA A 37 3.33 1.67 -18.48
N GLU A 38 3.10 0.68 -17.59
CA GLU A 38 3.02 -0.74 -17.95
C GLU A 38 1.61 -1.17 -18.39
N GLY A 39 0.63 -0.27 -18.37
CA GLY A 39 -0.77 -0.60 -18.68
C GLY A 39 -1.40 -1.54 -17.63
N THR A 40 -0.90 -1.51 -16.39
CA THR A 40 -1.42 -2.29 -15.26
C THR A 40 -2.48 -1.49 -14.51
N THR A 41 -3.63 -2.11 -14.26
CA THR A 41 -4.73 -1.51 -13.49
C THR A 41 -4.58 -1.78 -12.01
N ILE A 42 -4.73 -0.75 -11.17
CA ILE A 42 -4.92 -0.92 -9.72
C ILE A 42 -6.39 -1.29 -9.47
N GLU A 43 -6.63 -2.46 -8.86
CA GLU A 43 -7.98 -2.96 -8.56
C GLU A 43 -8.50 -2.48 -7.20
N GLY A 44 -7.59 -2.14 -6.29
CA GLY A 44 -7.93 -1.80 -4.91
C GLY A 44 -6.72 -1.61 -4.02
N PHE A 45 -6.97 -1.25 -2.76
CA PHE A 45 -5.96 -1.36 -1.71
C PHE A 45 -6.58 -1.66 -0.34
N THR A 46 -5.73 -2.19 0.54
CA THR A 46 -5.96 -2.36 1.98
C THR A 46 -5.04 -1.45 2.78
N TRP A 47 -5.30 -1.29 4.08
CA TRP A 47 -4.42 -0.52 4.96
C TRP A 47 -3.51 -1.42 5.79
N TRP A 48 -2.25 -1.02 5.88
CA TRP A 48 -1.24 -1.65 6.72
C TRP A 48 -0.60 -0.63 7.63
N CYS A 49 -0.46 -0.95 8.90
CA CYS A 49 0.23 -0.13 9.89
C CYS A 49 1.71 -0.50 9.91
N HIS A 50 2.60 0.46 9.64
CA HIS A 50 4.04 0.31 9.82
C HIS A 50 4.41 0.56 11.29
N VAL A 51 4.74 -0.52 12.00
CA VAL A 51 5.01 -0.56 13.43
C VAL A 51 6.52 -0.52 13.69
N THR A 52 6.99 0.60 14.21
CA THR A 52 8.36 0.81 14.69
C THR A 52 8.41 0.77 16.22
N GLU A 53 9.62 0.86 16.80
CA GLU A 53 9.78 0.92 18.25
C GLU A 53 8.99 2.09 18.88
N GLY A 54 8.25 1.80 19.96
CA GLY A 54 7.39 2.79 20.64
C GLY A 54 6.03 3.03 19.99
N HIS A 55 5.76 2.44 18.82
CA HIS A 55 4.44 2.48 18.17
C HIS A 55 3.59 1.28 18.62
N ILE A 56 2.42 1.56 19.20
CA ILE A 56 1.42 0.54 19.50
C ILE A 56 0.74 0.11 18.19
N PRO A 57 0.82 -1.16 17.77
CA PRO A 57 0.21 -1.63 16.52
C PRO A 57 -1.29 -1.28 16.43
N CYS A 58 -1.72 -0.78 15.28
CA CYS A 58 -3.13 -0.45 15.02
C CYS A 58 -3.94 -1.62 14.42
N GLY A 59 -3.33 -2.80 14.28
CA GLY A 59 -3.87 -3.91 13.46
C GLY A 59 -3.67 -5.30 14.05
N MET A 60 -3.85 -6.33 13.22
CA MET A 60 -3.88 -7.75 13.60
C MET A 60 -2.52 -8.45 13.60
N GLY A 61 -1.44 -7.73 13.27
CA GLY A 61 -0.11 -8.29 13.04
C GLY A 61 0.14 -8.56 11.56
N GLY A 62 1.33 -9.05 11.27
CA GLY A 62 1.81 -9.21 9.89
C GLY A 62 3.31 -9.48 9.84
N PRO A 63 3.90 -9.47 8.64
CA PRO A 63 5.30 -9.80 8.46
C PRO A 63 6.23 -8.68 8.94
N LYS A 64 7.47 -9.05 9.27
CA LYS A 64 8.55 -8.08 9.46
C LYS A 64 8.80 -7.38 8.12
N SER A 65 9.05 -6.08 8.15
CA SER A 65 9.45 -5.36 6.94
C SER A 65 10.84 -5.81 6.49
N VAL A 66 11.01 -6.00 5.17
CA VAL A 66 12.30 -6.35 4.55
C VAL A 66 13.09 -5.12 4.12
N TYR A 67 12.44 -3.95 4.03
CA TYR A 67 13.05 -2.70 3.56
C TYR A 67 13.19 -1.62 4.65
N PHE A 68 12.42 -1.73 5.73
CA PHE A 68 12.37 -0.76 6.81
C PHE A 68 12.46 -1.47 8.17
N ASP A 69 12.91 -0.75 9.19
CA ASP A 69 12.87 -1.28 10.55
C ASP A 69 11.43 -1.37 11.04
N GLY A 70 11.06 -2.53 11.59
CA GLY A 70 9.74 -2.74 12.17
C GLY A 70 8.95 -3.87 11.53
N TRP A 71 7.65 -3.85 11.79
CA TRP A 71 6.68 -4.84 11.34
C TRP A 71 5.53 -4.17 10.63
N PHE A 72 4.90 -4.89 9.72
CA PHE A 72 3.59 -4.50 9.21
C PHE A 72 2.50 -5.18 10.02
N SER A 73 1.40 -4.45 10.24
CA SER A 73 0.22 -4.93 10.94
C SER A 73 -1.01 -4.62 10.11
N GLU A 74 -1.71 -5.65 9.65
CA GLU A 74 -2.88 -5.49 8.79
C GLU A 74 -4.01 -4.77 9.54
N ILE A 75 -4.59 -3.74 8.93
CA ILE A 75 -5.74 -3.04 9.49
C ILE A 75 -7.01 -3.83 9.13
N PRO A 76 -7.84 -4.24 10.10
CA PRO A 76 -9.12 -4.87 9.81
C PRO A 76 -9.99 -3.94 8.97
N MET A 77 -10.44 -4.43 7.82
CA MET A 77 -11.33 -3.73 6.91
C MET A 77 -12.45 -4.67 6.49
N ASP A 78 -13.66 -4.13 6.30
CA ASP A 78 -14.81 -4.93 5.84
C ASP A 78 -14.64 -5.39 4.38
N ASP A 79 -14.00 -4.57 3.55
CA ASP A 79 -13.66 -4.85 2.15
C ASP A 79 -12.48 -3.95 1.72
N ILE A 80 -11.85 -4.27 0.58
CA ILE A 80 -10.81 -3.43 -0.01
C ILE A 80 -11.41 -2.13 -0.57
N ILE A 81 -10.62 -1.06 -0.57
CA ILE A 81 -11.03 0.22 -1.14
C ILE A 81 -10.77 0.19 -2.64
N ARG A 82 -11.81 0.38 -3.44
CA ARG A 82 -11.73 0.39 -4.91
C ARG A 82 -12.06 1.79 -5.43
N LEU A 83 -11.21 2.28 -6.32
CA LEU A 83 -11.38 3.55 -7.02
C LEU A 83 -11.45 3.29 -8.52
N GLY A 84 -12.02 4.22 -9.28
CA GLY A 84 -12.41 3.97 -10.68
C GLY A 84 -11.23 3.70 -11.62
N ASP A 85 -10.09 4.34 -11.38
CA ASP A 85 -8.87 4.23 -12.18
C ASP A 85 -7.63 4.62 -11.38
N ASN A 86 -6.45 4.41 -11.96
CA ASN A 86 -5.14 4.73 -11.35
C ASN A 86 -5.03 6.19 -10.90
N GLU A 87 -5.57 7.15 -11.66
CA GLU A 87 -5.53 8.58 -11.30
C GLU A 87 -6.45 8.92 -10.13
N SER A 88 -7.56 8.19 -9.97
CA SER A 88 -8.43 8.30 -8.80
C SER A 88 -7.69 7.88 -7.52
N TYR A 89 -6.83 6.86 -7.58
CA TYR A 89 -5.94 6.52 -6.45
C TYR A 89 -4.96 7.67 -6.18
N ARG A 90 -4.33 8.24 -7.21
CA ARG A 90 -3.42 9.38 -7.04
C ARG A 90 -4.10 10.55 -6.33
N GLU A 91 -5.29 10.92 -6.79
CA GLU A 91 -6.06 12.00 -6.17
C GLU A 91 -6.42 11.68 -4.71
N PHE A 92 -6.83 10.43 -4.45
CA PHE A 92 -7.16 9.99 -3.11
C PHE A 92 -5.96 10.15 -2.15
N PHE A 93 -4.78 9.65 -2.49
CA PHE A 93 -3.61 9.71 -1.60
C PHE A 93 -3.03 11.13 -1.46
N ASN A 94 -3.13 11.96 -2.48
CA ASN A 94 -2.57 13.32 -2.45
C ASN A 94 -3.50 14.37 -1.84
N ARG A 95 -4.81 14.16 -1.87
CA ARG A 95 -5.79 15.17 -1.44
C ARG A 95 -6.73 14.68 -0.35
N THR A 96 -7.35 13.52 -0.58
CA THR A 96 -8.43 13.03 0.27
C THR A 96 -7.90 12.44 1.57
N TRP A 97 -6.97 11.48 1.48
CA TRP A 97 -6.46 10.74 2.63
C TRP A 97 -5.76 11.64 3.67
N PRO A 98 -4.87 12.57 3.30
CA PRO A 98 -4.22 13.45 4.29
C PRO A 98 -5.20 14.38 5.03
N SER A 99 -6.39 14.59 4.47
CA SER A 99 -7.45 15.43 5.04
C SER A 99 -8.51 14.63 5.80
N ASP A 100 -8.45 13.29 5.78
CA ASP A 100 -9.43 12.44 6.43
C ASP A 100 -9.24 12.44 7.96
N LYS A 101 -10.35 12.44 8.70
CA LYS A 101 -10.32 12.40 10.17
C LYS A 101 -9.70 11.11 10.73
N ASN A 102 -9.69 10.04 9.93
CA ASN A 102 -9.12 8.75 10.25
C ASN A 102 -7.69 8.62 9.71
N TYR A 103 -7.08 9.71 9.25
CA TYR A 103 -5.69 9.69 8.81
C TYR A 103 -4.77 9.23 9.94
N HIS A 104 -3.96 8.24 9.64
CA HIS A 104 -2.89 7.76 10.51
C HIS A 104 -1.59 7.76 9.71
N GLY A 105 -0.59 8.53 10.15
CA GLY A 105 0.70 8.63 9.44
C GLY A 105 1.49 7.34 9.36
N CYS A 106 1.11 6.32 10.14
CA CYS A 106 1.68 4.98 10.05
C CYS A 106 0.98 4.07 9.03
N TYR A 107 -0.10 4.52 8.38
CA TYR A 107 -0.85 3.71 7.42
C TYR A 107 -0.21 3.78 6.04
N TRP A 108 0.07 2.60 5.51
CA TRP A 108 0.70 2.35 4.24
C TRP A 108 -0.29 1.54 3.39
N PRO A 109 -0.55 1.92 2.13
CA PRO A 109 -1.47 1.17 1.29
C PRO A 109 -0.85 -0.16 0.84
N GLY A 110 -1.61 -1.26 0.95
CA GLY A 110 -1.34 -2.52 0.28
C GLY A 110 -2.10 -2.58 -1.04
N PHE A 111 -1.46 -2.28 -2.16
CA PHE A 111 -2.12 -2.23 -3.47
C PHE A 111 -2.39 -3.61 -4.03
N TRP A 112 -3.54 -3.75 -4.68
CA TRP A 112 -3.93 -4.90 -5.48
C TRP A 112 -3.94 -4.46 -6.94
N ILE A 113 -3.29 -5.23 -7.79
CA ILE A 113 -3.19 -4.97 -9.23
C ILE A 113 -3.79 -6.14 -10.01
N GLU A 114 -4.22 -5.87 -11.23
CA GLU A 114 -4.71 -6.90 -12.14
C GLU A 114 -3.59 -7.91 -12.48
N ASP A 115 -3.88 -9.20 -12.35
CA ASP A 115 -2.96 -10.27 -12.77
C ASP A 115 -3.04 -10.37 -14.31
N ASN A 116 -1.97 -9.94 -14.99
CA ASN A 116 -1.79 -10.12 -16.44
C ASN A 116 -1.44 -11.57 -16.82
#